data_AF-I4YBZ2-F1
#
_entry.id   AF-I4YBZ2-F1
#
_cell.length_a   1.000
_cell.length_b   1.000
_cell.length_c   1.000
_cell.angle_alpha   90.00
_cell.angle_beta   90.00
_cell.angle_gamma   90.00
#
_symmetry.space_group_name_H-M   'P 1'
#
loop_
_entity.id
_entity.type
_entity.pdbx_description
1 polymer ?
#
loop_
_entity_poly.entity_id
_entity_poly.type
_entity_poly.pdbx_seq_one_letter_code
_entity_poly.pdbx_strand_id
1 'polypeptide(L)'
;MPLSKQRFARPPTPPETDTAIRRSERFYKRKDIPLDLSYAFDWQRDEKDAIKIAEKCYTFEKHPGLIFLPEYLNEEEQKGLIRQSVKDIPTPPNRTSLDAHYYMPKEGLWYHYANQTKDDIALPRATKEEKREPPSYYAPSGTRPTINNEPSTFEILKQISRSNNPEIPPSTTVKPLNGERAMNKLRWTNIGHYYHWGLKQYDFSVRDPQTGGPIAVPAPVSDVCKSVVSSIPWERTSVADQASEWKKSYRPDAGIINYYNLNDTLMAHVDRSEVTATLPLVSISLGHSAILLIGDDIRESINPPTAIVLRSGDVIVMSGPTRRSYHGVPRILERTLPEHLKSQEDDEEWEPYARYLSKTRINVNVRQSGLTDEQITELVSV
;
A
#
# COMPACT_ATOMS: atom_id res chain seq x y z
N MET A 1 44.16 16.97 -8.52
CA MET A 1 43.32 15.93 -9.16
C MET A 1 42.39 15.34 -8.10
N PRO A 2 41.06 15.28 -8.31
CA PRO A 2 40.16 14.69 -7.32
C PRO A 2 40.20 13.16 -7.43
N LEU A 3 40.43 12.50 -6.29
CA LEU A 3 40.38 11.05 -6.14
C LEU A 3 38.97 10.54 -6.43
N SER A 4 38.84 9.72 -7.48
CA SER A 4 37.60 9.01 -7.81
C SER A 4 37.21 8.09 -6.66
N LYS A 5 35.96 8.22 -6.17
CA LYS A 5 35.37 7.24 -5.25
C LYS A 5 35.25 5.90 -6.00
N GLN A 6 36.21 5.00 -5.79
CA GLN A 6 36.06 3.60 -6.17
C GLN A 6 34.84 3.05 -5.45
N ARG A 7 33.81 2.66 -6.21
CA ARG A 7 32.68 1.90 -5.68
C ARG A 7 33.21 0.52 -5.30
N PHE A 8 33.51 0.31 -4.03
CA PHE A 8 33.72 -1.03 -3.50
C PHE A 8 32.48 -1.87 -3.82
N ALA A 9 32.70 -3.07 -4.38
CA ALA A 9 31.64 -4.04 -4.59
C ALA A 9 30.91 -4.26 -3.25
N ARG A 10 29.57 -4.24 -3.29
CA ARG A 10 28.79 -4.56 -2.08
C ARG A 10 29.17 -5.97 -1.64
N PRO A 11 29.42 -6.21 -0.34
CA PRO A 11 29.69 -7.56 0.15
C PRO A 11 28.54 -8.51 -0.26
N PRO A 12 28.84 -9.78 -0.56
CA PRO A 12 27.82 -10.76 -0.89
C PRO A 12 26.79 -10.86 0.23
N THR A 13 25.52 -11.06 -0.14
CA THR A 13 24.44 -11.24 0.82
C THR A 13 24.71 -12.49 1.66
N PRO A 14 24.65 -12.43 3.00
CA PRO A 14 24.89 -13.59 3.85
C PRO A 14 23.97 -14.76 3.47
N PRO A 15 24.46 -16.02 3.44
CA PRO A 15 23.71 -17.19 2.99
C PRO A 15 22.35 -17.36 3.70
N GLU A 16 22.31 -17.03 5.00
CA GLU A 16 21.11 -17.11 5.86
C GLU A 16 19.98 -16.16 5.45
N THR A 17 20.26 -15.18 4.59
CA THR A 17 19.27 -14.22 4.09
C THR A 17 18.93 -14.42 2.61
N ASP A 18 19.48 -15.44 1.96
CA ASP A 18 19.33 -15.69 0.52
C ASP A 18 18.16 -16.62 0.15
N THR A 19 16.96 -16.24 0.58
CA THR A 19 15.72 -17.00 0.35
C THR A 19 15.23 -16.90 -1.10
N ALA A 20 14.33 -17.81 -1.52
CA ALA A 20 13.83 -17.83 -2.91
C ALA A 20 13.11 -16.52 -3.30
N ILE A 21 12.35 -15.92 -2.37
CA ILE A 21 11.73 -14.62 -2.58
C ILE A 21 12.77 -13.50 -2.71
N ARG A 22 13.87 -13.53 -1.96
CA ARG A 22 14.98 -12.55 -2.09
C ARG A 22 15.71 -12.67 -3.42
N ARG A 23 15.95 -13.89 -3.91
CA ARG A 23 16.51 -14.11 -5.25
C ARG A 23 15.60 -13.50 -6.32
N SER A 24 14.29 -13.71 -6.21
CA SER A 24 13.30 -13.16 -7.14
C SER A 24 13.20 -11.63 -7.04
N GLU A 25 13.23 -11.05 -5.84
CA GLU A 25 13.32 -9.59 -5.67
C GLU A 25 14.53 -9.02 -6.42
N ARG A 26 15.71 -9.64 -6.28
CA ARG A 26 16.93 -9.18 -6.97
C ARG A 26 16.82 -9.33 -8.49
N PHE A 27 16.21 -10.40 -8.97
CA PHE A 27 15.97 -10.62 -10.40
C PHE A 27 15.10 -9.50 -10.99
N TYR A 28 13.95 -9.20 -10.38
CA TYR A 28 13.03 -8.20 -10.92
C TYR A 28 13.43 -6.75 -10.62
N LYS A 29 14.29 -6.51 -9.62
CA LYS A 29 14.83 -5.18 -9.30
C LYS A 29 15.87 -4.68 -10.32
N ARG A 30 16.28 -5.53 -11.27
CA ARG A 30 17.18 -5.09 -12.36
C ARG A 30 16.55 -3.94 -13.15
N LYS A 31 17.43 -3.10 -13.72
CA LYS A 31 17.06 -1.90 -14.46
C LYS A 31 17.07 -2.11 -15.97
N ASP A 32 16.96 -3.37 -16.41
CA ASP A 32 16.88 -3.72 -17.82
C ASP A 32 15.58 -3.14 -18.40
N ILE A 33 15.63 -2.63 -19.64
CA ILE A 33 14.49 -2.08 -20.37
C ILE A 33 14.50 -2.64 -21.81
N PRO A 34 13.54 -3.51 -22.19
CA PRO A 34 12.48 -4.07 -21.34
C PRO A 34 13.06 -5.02 -20.27
N LEU A 35 12.40 -5.09 -19.11
CA LEU A 35 12.71 -6.09 -18.09
C LEU A 35 12.29 -7.47 -18.61
N ASP A 36 13.05 -8.50 -18.28
CA ASP A 36 12.64 -9.88 -18.56
C ASP A 36 11.44 -10.28 -17.69
N LEU A 37 10.32 -10.54 -18.35
CA LEU A 37 9.04 -10.93 -17.74
C LEU A 37 8.66 -12.38 -18.08
N SER A 38 9.59 -13.22 -18.55
CA SER A 38 9.28 -14.60 -18.97
C SER A 38 8.76 -15.49 -17.84
N TYR A 39 9.04 -15.13 -16.58
CA TYR A 39 8.65 -15.90 -15.38
C TYR A 39 7.57 -15.22 -14.54
N ALA A 40 7.02 -14.09 -15.00
CA ALA A 40 5.93 -13.41 -14.31
C ALA A 40 4.61 -13.79 -14.96
N PHE A 41 3.56 -14.03 -14.16
CA PHE A 41 2.24 -14.25 -14.70
C PHE A 41 1.73 -12.99 -15.40
N ASP A 42 1.24 -13.13 -16.63
CA ASP A 42 0.64 -12.07 -17.43
C ASP A 42 -0.58 -12.61 -18.17
N TRP A 43 -1.77 -12.15 -17.79
CA TRP A 43 -3.04 -12.61 -18.37
C TRP A 43 -3.21 -12.34 -19.87
N GLN A 44 -2.40 -11.43 -20.43
CA GLN A 44 -2.38 -11.17 -21.87
C GLN A 44 -1.65 -12.27 -22.65
N ARG A 45 -0.91 -13.13 -21.95
CA ARG A 45 -0.25 -14.33 -22.48
C ARG A 45 -1.06 -15.56 -22.06
N ASP A 46 -1.12 -16.56 -22.94
CA ASP A 46 -1.75 -17.84 -22.63
C ASP A 46 -0.84 -18.63 -21.68
N GLU A 47 -1.06 -18.49 -20.38
CA GLU A 47 -0.17 -19.00 -19.33
C GLU A 47 -0.85 -20.01 -18.40
N LYS A 48 -0.09 -21.05 -18.03
CA LYS A 48 -0.56 -22.17 -17.21
C LYS A 48 -0.48 -21.91 -15.69
N ASP A 49 0.07 -20.78 -15.27
CA ASP A 49 0.34 -20.49 -13.86
C ASP A 49 -0.91 -20.06 -13.06
N ALA A 50 -2.00 -19.73 -13.75
CA ALA A 50 -3.27 -19.34 -13.14
C ALA A 50 -4.46 -20.13 -13.73
N ILE A 51 -5.48 -20.32 -12.90
CA ILE A 51 -6.73 -21.01 -13.25
C ILE A 51 -7.79 -19.93 -13.50
N LYS A 52 -8.30 -19.85 -14.72
CA LYS A 52 -9.40 -18.94 -15.07
C LYS A 52 -10.73 -19.46 -14.52
N ILE A 53 -11.37 -18.72 -13.63
CA ILE A 53 -12.62 -19.11 -12.96
C ILE A 53 -13.85 -18.36 -13.50
N ALA A 54 -13.66 -17.20 -14.14
CA ALA A 54 -14.67 -16.50 -14.93
C ALA A 54 -13.99 -15.61 -15.99
N GLU A 55 -14.79 -14.85 -16.74
CA GLU A 55 -14.26 -13.80 -17.62
C GLU A 55 -13.43 -12.81 -16.80
N LYS A 56 -12.18 -12.59 -17.20
CA LYS A 56 -11.22 -11.72 -16.51
C LYS A 56 -11.17 -11.97 -14.98
N CYS A 57 -11.20 -13.23 -14.55
CA CYS A 57 -11.05 -13.60 -13.15
C CYS A 57 -10.25 -14.90 -13.03
N TYR A 58 -9.15 -14.83 -12.29
CA TYR A 58 -8.16 -15.90 -12.17
C TYR A 58 -7.85 -16.20 -10.71
N THR A 59 -7.57 -17.47 -10.40
CA THR A 59 -7.04 -17.92 -9.11
C THR A 59 -5.74 -18.71 -9.32
N PHE A 60 -5.02 -19.02 -8.24
CA PHE A 60 -3.70 -19.65 -8.31
C PHE A 60 -3.66 -20.86 -7.39
N GLU A 61 -3.36 -22.04 -7.94
CA GLU A 61 -3.30 -23.28 -7.17
C GLU A 61 -2.27 -23.21 -6.03
N LYS A 62 -1.11 -22.58 -6.31
CA LYS A 62 -0.05 -22.37 -5.32
C LYS A 62 -0.45 -21.43 -4.18
N HIS A 63 -1.44 -20.56 -4.40
CA HIS A 63 -1.85 -19.51 -3.46
C HIS A 63 -3.36 -19.56 -3.24
N PRO A 64 -3.87 -20.52 -2.44
CA PRO A 64 -5.28 -20.61 -2.09
C PRO A 64 -5.83 -19.29 -1.52
N GLY A 65 -6.86 -18.75 -2.16
CA GLY A 65 -7.46 -17.46 -1.81
C GLY A 65 -6.83 -16.24 -2.50
N LEU A 66 -5.85 -16.43 -3.39
CA LEU A 66 -5.39 -15.38 -4.30
C LEU A 66 -6.34 -15.29 -5.50
N ILE A 67 -6.84 -14.09 -5.77
CA ILE A 67 -7.64 -13.77 -6.95
C ILE A 67 -7.00 -12.61 -7.69
N PHE A 68 -6.96 -12.71 -9.02
CA PHE A 68 -6.52 -11.66 -9.92
C PHE A 68 -7.63 -11.31 -10.92
N LEU A 69 -7.94 -10.03 -11.01
CA LEU A 69 -8.97 -9.44 -11.85
C LEU A 69 -8.32 -8.38 -12.76
N PRO A 70 -7.89 -8.75 -13.98
CA PRO A 70 -7.29 -7.79 -14.88
C PRO A 70 -8.31 -6.80 -15.44
N GLU A 71 -7.88 -5.56 -15.61
CA GLU A 71 -8.70 -4.48 -16.19
C GLU A 71 -10.09 -4.40 -15.55
N TYR A 72 -10.18 -4.61 -14.23
CA TYR A 72 -11.45 -4.57 -13.50
C TYR A 72 -12.06 -3.17 -13.55
N LEU A 73 -11.21 -2.15 -13.44
CA LEU A 73 -11.63 -0.76 -13.52
C LEU A 73 -11.52 -0.24 -14.96
N ASN A 74 -12.60 0.37 -15.43
CA ASN A 74 -12.58 1.09 -16.70
C ASN A 74 -11.80 2.42 -16.58
N GLU A 75 -11.58 3.10 -17.72
CA GLU A 75 -10.75 4.31 -17.78
C GLU A 75 -11.27 5.45 -16.88
N GLU A 76 -12.59 5.63 -16.82
CA GLU A 76 -13.22 6.68 -16.00
C GLU A 76 -13.11 6.36 -14.51
N GLU A 77 -13.33 5.11 -14.11
CA GLU A 77 -13.16 4.66 -12.72
C GLU A 77 -11.71 4.82 -12.26
N GLN A 78 -10.74 4.52 -13.12
CA GLN A 78 -9.33 4.75 -12.85
C GLN A 78 -9.05 6.25 -12.62
N LYS A 79 -9.49 7.13 -13.53
CA LYS A 79 -9.32 8.58 -13.38
C LYS A 79 -9.99 9.10 -12.11
N GLY A 80 -11.20 8.64 -11.81
CA GLY A 80 -11.95 8.99 -10.60
C GLY A 80 -11.19 8.62 -9.32
N LEU A 81 -10.73 7.37 -9.21
CA LEU A 81 -9.96 6.93 -8.05
C LEU A 81 -8.60 7.61 -7.93
N ILE A 82 -7.95 7.95 -9.05
CA ILE A 82 -6.72 8.74 -9.04
C ILE A 82 -6.99 10.12 -8.45
N ARG A 83 -8.03 10.83 -8.91
CA ARG A 83 -8.42 12.15 -8.36
C ARG A 83 -8.61 12.08 -6.85
N GLN A 84 -9.42 11.12 -6.40
CA GLN A 84 -9.64 10.87 -4.98
C GLN A 84 -8.32 10.61 -4.24
N SER A 85 -7.48 9.73 -4.78
CA SER A 85 -6.25 9.28 -4.12
C SER A 85 -5.22 10.39 -3.95
N VAL A 86 -5.08 11.34 -4.87
CA VAL A 86 -4.02 12.37 -4.78
C VAL A 86 -4.50 13.72 -4.29
N LYS A 87 -5.78 14.04 -4.51
CA LYS A 87 -6.37 15.35 -4.21
C LYS A 87 -7.20 15.34 -2.94
N ASP A 88 -8.21 14.46 -2.89
CA ASP A 88 -9.29 14.59 -1.90
C ASP A 88 -9.02 13.75 -0.63
N ILE A 89 -8.48 12.54 -0.78
CA ILE A 89 -8.21 11.63 0.33
C ILE A 89 -7.02 12.07 1.20
N PRO A 90 -5.89 12.58 0.67
CA PRO A 90 -4.71 13.01 1.46
C PRO A 90 -4.91 14.32 2.23
N THR A 91 -6.10 14.58 2.74
CA THR A 91 -6.44 15.72 3.60
C THR A 91 -7.07 15.22 4.90
N PRO A 92 -7.09 16.05 5.98
CA PRO A 92 -7.76 15.68 7.21
C PRO A 92 -9.20 15.18 6.97
N PRO A 93 -9.65 14.13 7.69
CA PRO A 93 -9.00 13.49 8.84
C PRO A 93 -7.94 12.43 8.50
N ASN A 94 -7.76 12.10 7.21
CA ASN A 94 -6.81 11.08 6.80
C ASN A 94 -5.37 11.57 6.97
N ARG A 95 -4.55 10.74 7.62
CA ARG A 95 -3.14 11.04 7.86
C ARG A 95 -2.28 10.49 6.74
N THR A 96 -1.21 11.22 6.45
CA THR A 96 -0.21 10.91 5.43
C THR A 96 1.17 10.65 6.03
N SER A 97 2.08 10.15 5.21
CA SER A 97 3.49 10.00 5.57
C SER A 97 4.20 11.31 5.94
N LEU A 98 3.63 12.47 5.60
CA LEU A 98 4.24 13.76 5.86
C LEU A 98 3.78 14.39 7.19
N ASP A 99 2.61 14.03 7.71
CA ASP A 99 2.05 14.59 8.95
C ASP A 99 2.94 14.32 10.18
N ALA A 100 3.72 13.23 10.14
CA ALA A 100 4.69 12.91 11.19
C ALA A 100 5.82 13.96 11.32
N HIS A 101 6.04 14.78 10.28
CA HIS A 101 7.21 15.67 10.22
C HIS A 101 6.90 17.10 9.83
N TYR A 102 5.71 17.38 9.27
CA TYR A 102 5.38 18.68 8.69
C TYR A 102 3.98 19.12 9.10
N TYR A 103 3.80 20.43 9.24
CA TYR A 103 2.48 21.04 9.20
C TYR A 103 2.03 21.14 7.74
N MET A 104 0.86 20.57 7.43
CA MET A 104 0.28 20.59 6.07
C MET A 104 -0.42 21.93 5.78
N PRO A 105 -0.42 22.40 4.51
CA PRO A 105 -1.19 23.58 4.11
C PRO A 105 -2.69 23.30 4.18
N LYS A 106 -3.50 24.35 4.41
CA LYS A 106 -4.96 24.22 4.55
C LYS A 106 -5.62 23.84 3.22
N GLU A 107 -5.06 24.34 2.12
CA GLU A 107 -5.49 24.11 0.75
C GLU A 107 -5.17 22.69 0.26
N GLY A 108 -4.33 21.95 1.00
CA GLY A 108 -3.85 20.63 0.64
C GLY A 108 -2.63 20.66 -0.28
N LEU A 109 -1.86 19.57 -0.29
CA LEU A 109 -0.63 19.46 -1.08
C LEU A 109 -0.91 19.50 -2.59
N TRP A 110 -2.03 18.91 -3.02
CA TRP A 110 -2.42 18.84 -4.42
C TRP A 110 -2.66 20.21 -5.03
N TYR A 111 -3.31 21.12 -4.30
CA TYR A 111 -3.55 22.49 -4.78
C TYR A 111 -2.25 23.18 -5.18
N HIS A 112 -1.23 23.11 -4.32
CA HIS A 112 0.08 23.71 -4.57
C HIS A 112 0.86 23.00 -5.69
N TYR A 113 0.71 21.68 -5.78
CA TYR A 113 1.31 20.89 -6.86
C TYR A 113 0.70 21.22 -8.22
N ALA A 114 -0.62 21.28 -8.32
CA ALA A 114 -1.35 21.56 -9.55
C ALA A 114 -1.06 22.97 -10.06
N ASN A 115 -1.09 23.95 -9.16
CA ASN A 115 -0.77 25.36 -9.46
C ASN A 115 0.75 25.65 -9.55
N GLN A 116 1.61 24.65 -9.37
CA GLN A 116 3.07 24.77 -9.46
C GLN A 116 3.67 25.89 -8.58
N THR A 117 3.09 26.12 -7.40
CA THR A 117 3.53 27.20 -6.50
C THR A 117 4.98 26.97 -6.07
N LYS A 118 5.76 28.06 -5.96
CA LYS A 118 7.19 27.99 -5.63
C LYS A 118 7.45 28.06 -4.12
N ASP A 119 6.53 28.64 -3.37
CA ASP A 119 6.65 28.81 -1.92
C ASP A 119 6.71 27.49 -1.17
N ASP A 120 7.42 27.51 -0.04
CA ASP A 120 7.45 26.40 0.90
C ASP A 120 6.15 26.39 1.72
N ILE A 121 5.35 25.33 1.56
CA ILE A 121 4.00 25.20 2.10
C ILE A 121 3.89 24.15 3.21
N ALA A 122 4.76 23.14 3.19
CA ALA A 122 4.87 22.15 4.24
C ALA A 122 6.08 22.48 5.12
N LEU A 123 5.82 22.96 6.33
CA LEU A 123 6.85 23.45 7.25
C LEU A 123 7.22 22.37 8.29
N PRO A 124 8.51 22.11 8.57
CA PRO A 124 8.91 21.10 9.53
C PRO A 124 8.39 21.37 10.93
N ARG A 125 7.70 20.40 11.54
CA ARG A 125 7.15 20.47 12.91
C ARG A 125 8.25 20.70 13.95
N ALA A 126 9.42 20.10 13.74
CA ALA A 126 10.59 20.24 14.62
C ALA A 126 11.12 21.68 14.77
N THR A 127 10.67 22.62 13.94
CA THR A 127 11.02 24.05 14.09
C THR A 127 10.22 24.76 15.19
N LYS A 128 9.06 24.21 15.58
CA LYS A 128 8.15 24.78 16.57
C LYS A 128 7.91 23.85 17.77
N GLU A 129 8.06 22.55 17.58
CA GLU A 129 7.84 21.57 18.65
C GLU A 129 9.10 21.37 19.51
N GLU A 130 8.90 21.26 20.82
CA GLU A 130 9.94 20.89 21.76
C GLU A 130 10.50 19.50 21.45
N LYS A 131 11.81 19.34 21.64
CA LYS A 131 12.47 18.04 21.49
C LYS A 131 11.96 17.08 22.56
N ARG A 132 11.49 15.92 22.13
CA ARG A 132 11.06 14.83 23.01
C ARG A 132 11.86 13.58 22.66
N GLU A 133 12.08 12.74 23.66
CA GLU A 133 12.70 11.44 23.42
C GLU A 133 11.77 10.54 22.59
N PRO A 134 12.33 9.73 21.68
CA PRO A 134 11.52 8.78 20.93
C PRO A 134 10.89 7.75 21.88
N PRO A 135 9.68 7.25 21.56
CA PRO A 135 9.01 6.23 22.37
C PRO A 135 9.84 4.95 22.47
N SER A 136 9.69 4.19 23.56
CA SER A 136 10.45 2.96 23.81
C SER A 136 10.30 1.88 22.72
N TYR A 137 9.17 1.88 22.01
CA TYR A 137 8.91 0.97 20.89
C TYR A 137 9.63 1.37 19.59
N TYR A 138 10.22 2.57 19.53
CA TYR A 138 10.94 3.08 18.36
C TYR A 138 12.40 2.63 18.41
N ALA A 139 12.78 1.69 17.54
CA ALA A 139 14.16 1.19 17.48
C ALA A 139 15.13 2.31 17.02
N PRO A 140 16.30 2.47 17.67
CA PRO A 140 17.29 3.45 17.25
C PRO A 140 17.79 3.17 15.82
N SER A 141 18.03 4.24 15.06
CA SER A 141 18.49 4.15 13.67
C SER A 141 19.85 3.43 13.58
N GLY A 142 19.87 2.22 13.02
CA GLY A 142 21.12 1.48 12.77
C GLY A 142 20.97 -0.03 12.80
N THR A 143 20.06 -0.54 13.63
CA THR A 143 19.63 -1.93 13.60
C THR A 143 18.26 -1.97 12.92
N ARG A 144 18.20 -2.50 11.69
CA ARG A 144 16.93 -2.99 11.14
C ARG A 144 16.88 -4.49 11.46
N PRO A 145 16.49 -4.89 12.69
CA PRO A 145 16.23 -6.30 12.92
C PRO A 145 15.20 -6.79 11.90
N THR A 146 15.24 -8.07 11.57
CA THR A 146 14.27 -8.70 10.70
C THR A 146 12.91 -8.61 11.39
N ILE A 147 12.11 -7.57 11.09
CA ILE A 147 10.89 -7.34 11.84
C ILE A 147 9.82 -8.33 11.36
N ASN A 148 9.72 -9.47 12.04
CA ASN A 148 8.51 -10.26 12.07
C ASN A 148 7.60 -9.60 13.11
N ASN A 149 6.60 -8.84 12.65
CA ASN A 149 5.59 -8.31 13.57
C ASN A 149 4.83 -9.49 14.19
N GLU A 150 4.53 -9.42 15.48
CA GLU A 150 3.59 -10.34 16.11
C GLU A 150 2.18 -10.12 15.53
N PRO A 151 1.42 -11.19 15.24
CA PRO A 151 0.02 -11.07 14.84
C PRO A 151 -0.80 -10.27 15.86
N SER A 152 -1.68 -9.40 15.36
CA SER A 152 -2.57 -8.62 16.21
C SER A 152 -3.58 -9.50 16.92
N THR A 153 -3.93 -9.13 18.15
CA THR A 153 -5.00 -9.74 18.93
C THR A 153 -5.84 -8.65 19.57
N PHE A 154 -7.09 -8.98 19.93
CA PHE A 154 -7.96 -8.03 20.62
C PHE A 154 -7.33 -7.49 21.93
N GLU A 155 -6.63 -8.33 22.68
CA GLU A 155 -5.94 -7.92 23.91
C GLU A 155 -4.78 -6.96 23.65
N ILE A 156 -3.98 -7.18 22.59
CA ILE A 156 -2.92 -6.25 22.18
C ILE A 156 -3.54 -4.89 21.84
N LEU A 157 -4.63 -4.88 21.07
CA LEU A 157 -5.32 -3.64 20.70
C LEU A 157 -5.89 -2.91 21.93
N LYS A 158 -6.44 -3.66 22.89
CA LYS A 158 -6.96 -3.11 24.15
C LYS A 158 -5.86 -2.47 25.01
N GLN A 159 -4.68 -3.07 25.05
CA GLN A 159 -3.50 -2.48 25.71
C GLN A 159 -3.04 -1.21 25.01
N ILE A 160 -3.05 -1.20 23.67
CA ILE A 160 -2.70 -0.02 22.87
C ILE A 160 -3.68 1.11 23.14
N SER A 161 -5.00 0.88 23.07
CA SER A 161 -5.99 1.93 23.31
C SER A 161 -5.90 2.56 24.71
N ARG A 162 -5.48 1.78 25.72
CA ARG A 162 -5.29 2.25 27.11
C ARG A 162 -3.99 3.02 27.32
N SER A 163 -3.02 2.82 26.44
CA SER A 163 -1.70 3.41 26.56
C SER A 163 -1.71 4.80 25.93
N ASN A 164 -1.03 5.75 26.56
CA ASN A 164 -0.67 6.97 25.86
C ASN A 164 0.42 6.58 24.83
N ASN A 165 0.05 6.52 23.55
CA ASN A 165 0.95 6.15 22.45
C ASN A 165 1.46 7.44 21.79
N PRO A 166 2.47 8.12 22.36
CA PRO A 166 2.94 9.37 21.79
C PRO A 166 3.43 9.12 20.36
N GLU A 167 3.09 10.05 19.46
CA GLU A 167 3.63 10.02 18.10
C GLU A 167 5.16 10.05 18.11
N ILE A 168 5.75 9.46 17.07
CA ILE A 168 7.18 9.57 16.84
C ILE A 168 7.54 11.05 16.67
N PRO A 169 8.56 11.57 17.39
CA PRO A 169 8.92 12.98 17.29
C PRO A 169 9.33 13.34 15.85
N PRO A 170 9.03 14.57 15.40
CA PRO A 170 9.37 14.99 14.05
C PRO A 170 10.89 15.00 13.85
N SER A 171 11.32 14.58 12.66
CA SER A 171 12.74 14.61 12.31
C SER A 171 13.26 16.05 12.28
N THR A 172 14.45 16.27 12.85
CA THR A 172 15.11 17.58 12.87
C THR A 172 15.91 17.88 11.60
N THR A 173 16.06 16.91 10.70
CA THR A 173 16.90 17.03 9.49
C THR A 173 16.11 17.35 8.23
N VAL A 174 14.79 17.35 8.33
CA VAL A 174 13.92 17.63 7.18
C VAL A 174 13.85 19.14 6.90
N LYS A 175 13.66 19.49 5.62
CA LYS A 175 13.62 20.87 5.13
C LYS A 175 12.22 21.23 4.65
N PRO A 176 11.80 22.50 4.69
CA PRO A 176 10.55 22.95 4.09
C PRO A 176 10.37 22.50 2.64
N LEU A 177 9.11 22.26 2.24
CA LEU A 177 8.75 21.73 0.93
C LEU A 177 7.68 22.60 0.26
N ASN A 178 7.88 22.84 -1.04
CA ASN A 178 6.82 23.28 -1.94
C ASN A 178 5.94 22.10 -2.40
N GLY A 179 4.87 22.38 -3.15
CA GLY A 179 3.92 21.36 -3.63
C GLY A 179 4.58 20.21 -4.40
N GLU A 180 5.49 20.51 -5.33
CA GLU A 180 6.23 19.50 -6.10
C GLU A 180 7.04 18.55 -5.22
N ARG A 181 7.86 19.11 -4.32
CA ARG A 181 8.70 18.31 -3.42
C ARG A 181 7.86 17.54 -2.40
N ALA A 182 6.74 18.10 -1.94
CA ALA A 182 5.83 17.44 -1.02
C ALA A 182 5.15 16.24 -1.69
N MET A 183 4.53 16.40 -2.86
CA MET A 183 3.88 15.31 -3.58
C MET A 183 4.87 14.19 -3.98
N ASN A 184 6.11 14.54 -4.33
CA ASN A 184 7.18 13.55 -4.60
C ASN A 184 7.64 12.80 -3.33
N LYS A 185 7.50 13.41 -2.15
CA LYS A 185 7.84 12.78 -0.85
C LYS A 185 6.67 12.05 -0.18
N LEU A 186 5.44 12.24 -0.65
CA LEU A 186 4.29 11.48 -0.17
C LEU A 186 4.50 9.99 -0.47
N ARG A 187 4.34 9.12 0.53
CA ARG A 187 4.57 7.67 0.43
C ARG A 187 3.33 6.86 0.75
N TRP A 188 2.53 7.31 1.71
CA TRP A 188 1.28 6.67 2.03
C TRP A 188 0.26 7.66 2.59
N THR A 189 -1.02 7.28 2.47
CA THR A 189 -2.16 7.89 3.15
C THR A 189 -3.00 6.78 3.79
N ASN A 190 -3.29 6.90 5.08
CA ASN A 190 -4.21 6.00 5.78
C ASN A 190 -5.66 6.37 5.46
N ILE A 191 -6.52 5.37 5.28
CA ILE A 191 -7.98 5.51 5.15
C ILE A 191 -8.66 4.51 6.08
N GLY A 192 -9.81 4.87 6.65
CA GLY A 192 -10.42 4.01 7.67
C GLY A 192 -9.67 4.06 9.01
N HIS A 193 -9.68 2.95 9.74
CA HIS A 193 -8.96 2.82 11.02
C HIS A 193 -7.47 3.17 10.89
N TYR A 194 -6.97 4.01 11.79
CA TYR A 194 -5.62 4.54 11.71
C TYR A 194 -4.58 3.45 11.98
N TYR A 195 -3.68 3.24 11.02
CA TYR A 195 -2.52 2.38 11.20
C TYR A 195 -1.35 3.14 11.84
N HIS A 196 -0.96 2.75 13.05
CA HIS A 196 0.13 3.38 13.77
C HIS A 196 1.48 2.76 13.39
N TRP A 197 2.24 3.42 12.51
CA TRP A 197 3.50 2.91 11.95
C TRP A 197 4.61 2.54 12.95
N GLY A 198 4.65 3.20 14.11
CA GLY A 198 5.58 2.85 15.19
C GLY A 198 5.26 1.51 15.87
N LEU A 199 4.04 1.36 16.36
CA LEU A 199 3.49 0.15 16.98
C LEU A 199 3.23 -0.99 15.98
N LYS A 200 3.05 -0.64 14.69
CA LYS A 200 2.65 -1.54 13.61
C LYS A 200 1.32 -2.25 13.86
N GLN A 201 0.40 -1.54 14.48
CA GLN A 201 -0.94 -1.99 14.86
C GLN A 201 -1.95 -0.90 14.52
N TYR A 202 -3.23 -1.27 14.42
CA TYR A 202 -4.31 -0.28 14.34
C TYR A 202 -4.51 0.38 15.69
N ASP A 203 -4.71 1.70 15.65
CA ASP A 203 -5.10 2.49 16.81
C ASP A 203 -6.55 2.92 16.62
N PHE A 204 -7.43 2.24 17.35
CA PHE A 204 -8.85 2.50 17.32
C PHE A 204 -9.23 3.73 18.14
N SER A 205 -8.32 4.42 18.84
CA SER A 205 -8.66 5.67 19.56
C SER A 205 -8.78 6.88 18.64
N VAL A 206 -8.18 6.83 17.43
CA VAL A 206 -8.27 7.91 16.45
C VAL A 206 -9.68 8.00 15.87
N ARG A 207 -10.27 9.20 15.91
CA ARG A 207 -11.66 9.47 15.52
C ARG A 207 -11.74 10.58 14.49
N ASP A 208 -12.80 10.51 13.69
CA ASP A 208 -13.17 11.59 12.78
C ASP A 208 -13.63 12.80 13.61
N PRO A 209 -12.98 13.98 13.48
CA PRO A 209 -13.36 15.17 14.23
C PRO A 209 -14.77 15.68 13.96
N GLN A 210 -15.35 15.37 12.80
CA GLN A 210 -16.68 15.84 12.41
C GLN A 210 -17.79 14.95 12.97
N THR A 211 -17.60 13.63 12.92
CA THR A 211 -18.63 12.67 13.33
C THR A 211 -18.44 12.16 14.75
N GLY A 212 -17.23 12.27 15.31
CA GLY A 212 -16.84 11.66 16.58
C GLY A 212 -16.70 10.13 16.51
N GLY A 213 -17.00 9.51 15.37
CA GLY A 213 -16.91 8.07 15.13
C GLY A 213 -15.58 7.65 14.50
N PRO A 214 -15.40 6.35 14.17
CA PRO A 214 -14.25 5.89 13.41
C PRO A 214 -14.15 6.64 12.06
N ILE A 215 -12.93 6.95 11.63
CA ILE A 215 -12.70 7.43 10.27
C ILE A 215 -13.13 6.31 9.31
N ALA A 216 -13.98 6.63 8.34
CA ALA A 216 -14.48 5.67 7.37
C ALA A 216 -13.51 5.51 6.19
N VAL A 217 -13.53 4.33 5.56
CA VAL A 217 -12.96 4.18 4.21
C VAL A 217 -13.82 5.02 3.24
N PRO A 218 -13.23 5.92 2.44
CA PRO A 218 -14.00 6.76 1.51
C PRO A 218 -14.92 5.94 0.60
N ALA A 219 -16.16 6.42 0.40
CA ALA A 219 -17.19 5.67 -0.33
C ALA A 219 -16.75 5.20 -1.72
N PRO A 220 -16.13 6.03 -2.60
CA PRO A 220 -15.69 5.57 -3.91
C PRO A 220 -14.72 4.38 -3.86
N VAL A 221 -13.88 4.31 -2.82
CA VAL A 221 -12.94 3.19 -2.61
C VAL A 221 -13.68 1.97 -2.03
N SER A 222 -14.54 2.20 -1.03
CA SER A 222 -15.33 1.15 -0.37
C SER A 222 -16.24 0.42 -1.35
N ASP A 223 -16.91 1.17 -2.24
CA ASP A 223 -17.87 0.65 -3.21
C ASP A 223 -17.19 -0.23 -4.25
N VAL A 224 -16.02 0.18 -4.75
CA VAL A 224 -15.19 -0.66 -5.64
C VAL A 224 -14.78 -1.95 -4.93
N CYS A 225 -14.34 -1.89 -3.67
CA CYS A 225 -13.93 -3.09 -2.93
C CYS A 225 -15.10 -4.06 -2.72
N LYS A 226 -16.28 -3.56 -2.36
CA LYS A 226 -17.50 -4.37 -2.23
C LYS A 226 -17.90 -4.99 -3.55
N SER A 227 -17.88 -4.21 -4.64
CA SER A 227 -18.13 -4.67 -6.00
C SER A 227 -17.20 -5.83 -6.38
N VAL A 228 -15.89 -5.64 -6.19
CA VAL A 228 -14.85 -6.67 -6.41
C VAL A 228 -15.15 -7.95 -5.64
N VAL A 229 -15.36 -7.87 -4.32
CA VAL A 229 -15.58 -9.08 -3.51
C VAL A 229 -16.89 -9.78 -3.90
N SER A 230 -17.93 -9.02 -4.26
CA SER A 230 -19.22 -9.57 -4.65
C SER A 230 -19.21 -10.28 -6.02
N SER A 231 -18.37 -9.82 -6.95
CA SER A 231 -18.33 -10.30 -8.34
C SER A 231 -17.52 -11.59 -8.52
N ILE A 232 -16.67 -11.95 -7.56
CA ILE A 232 -15.86 -13.17 -7.61
C ILE A 232 -16.75 -14.42 -7.51
N PRO A 233 -16.60 -15.40 -8.42
CA PRO A 233 -17.28 -16.69 -8.36
C PRO A 233 -16.60 -17.60 -7.33
N TRP A 234 -16.76 -17.26 -6.05
CA TRP A 234 -16.06 -17.90 -4.94
C TRP A 234 -16.24 -19.42 -4.87
N GLU A 235 -17.38 -19.93 -5.32
CA GLU A 235 -17.68 -21.37 -5.43
C GLU A 235 -16.73 -22.13 -6.36
N ARG A 236 -15.99 -21.43 -7.23
CA ARG A 236 -14.97 -21.99 -8.13
C ARG A 236 -13.55 -21.87 -7.58
N THR A 237 -13.40 -21.44 -6.32
CA THR A 237 -12.10 -21.24 -5.66
C THR A 237 -11.87 -22.33 -4.61
N SER A 238 -10.61 -22.56 -4.25
CA SER A 238 -10.24 -23.50 -3.19
C SER A 238 -10.64 -23.04 -1.78
N VAL A 239 -11.22 -21.84 -1.64
CA VAL A 239 -11.64 -21.24 -0.37
C VAL A 239 -13.16 -21.01 -0.32
N ALA A 240 -13.92 -21.72 -1.17
CA ALA A 240 -15.37 -21.56 -1.32
C ALA A 240 -16.13 -21.59 0.02
N ASP A 241 -15.79 -22.53 0.92
CA ASP A 241 -16.45 -22.69 2.22
C ASP A 241 -16.32 -21.47 3.12
N GLN A 242 -15.17 -20.80 3.10
CA GLN A 242 -14.92 -19.59 3.90
C GLN A 242 -15.53 -18.35 3.22
N ALA A 243 -15.56 -18.35 1.90
CA ALA A 243 -15.96 -17.20 1.10
C ALA A 243 -17.46 -16.91 1.09
N SER A 244 -18.31 -17.88 1.44
CA SER A 244 -19.75 -17.66 1.57
C SER A 244 -20.09 -16.53 2.54
N GLU A 245 -19.34 -16.44 3.65
CA GLU A 245 -19.53 -15.40 4.65
C GLU A 245 -18.89 -14.09 4.21
N TRP A 246 -17.72 -14.13 3.57
CA TRP A 246 -17.08 -12.94 3.02
C TRP A 246 -17.98 -12.23 2.01
N LYS A 247 -18.60 -12.98 1.09
CA LYS A 247 -19.50 -12.41 0.07
C LYS A 247 -20.70 -11.65 0.68
N LYS A 248 -21.17 -12.07 1.86
CA LYS A 248 -22.33 -11.46 2.54
C LYS A 248 -21.97 -10.32 3.48
N SER A 249 -20.80 -10.40 4.12
CA SER A 249 -20.44 -9.57 5.28
C SER A 249 -19.20 -8.71 5.09
N TYR A 250 -18.62 -8.69 3.88
CA TYR A 250 -17.44 -7.90 3.59
C TYR A 250 -17.68 -6.41 3.85
N ARG A 251 -16.92 -5.87 4.82
CA ARG A 251 -17.03 -4.49 5.28
C ARG A 251 -15.63 -3.90 5.35
N PRO A 252 -15.14 -3.22 4.30
CA PRO A 252 -13.84 -2.56 4.34
C PRO A 252 -13.86 -1.43 5.37
N ASP A 253 -12.97 -1.49 6.36
CA ASP A 253 -12.92 -0.56 7.49
C ASP A 253 -11.53 0.05 7.74
N ALA A 254 -10.50 -0.44 7.03
CA ALA A 254 -9.15 0.07 7.11
C ALA A 254 -8.44 -0.05 5.75
N GLY A 255 -7.49 0.83 5.48
CA GLY A 255 -6.73 0.79 4.24
C GLY A 255 -5.56 1.76 4.19
N ILE A 256 -4.71 1.54 3.19
CA ILE A 256 -3.53 2.35 2.93
C ILE A 256 -3.44 2.59 1.42
N ILE A 257 -3.39 3.86 1.04
CA ILE A 257 -3.00 4.28 -0.30
C ILE A 257 -1.48 4.44 -0.30
N ASN A 258 -0.77 3.69 -1.12
CA ASN A 258 0.67 3.79 -1.31
C ASN A 258 1.00 4.54 -2.61
N TYR A 259 1.96 5.46 -2.52
CA TYR A 259 2.49 6.21 -3.67
C TYR A 259 3.94 5.79 -3.88
N TYR A 260 4.20 5.18 -5.03
CA TYR A 260 5.52 4.72 -5.44
C TYR A 260 6.07 5.65 -6.51
N ASN A 261 7.25 6.20 -6.31
CA ASN A 261 8.06 6.69 -7.42
C ASN A 261 8.58 5.51 -8.24
N LEU A 262 8.98 5.74 -9.50
CA LEU A 262 9.48 4.69 -10.40
C LEU A 262 10.65 3.83 -9.86
N ASN A 263 11.46 4.38 -8.94
CA ASN A 263 12.58 3.68 -8.32
C ASN A 263 12.25 3.06 -6.95
N ASP A 264 11.03 3.26 -6.45
CA ASP A 264 10.63 2.72 -5.17
C ASP A 264 10.41 1.20 -5.28
N THR A 265 10.60 0.51 -4.15
CA THR A 265 10.40 -0.93 -4.04
C THR A 265 9.77 -1.22 -2.69
N LEU A 266 8.85 -2.17 -2.63
CA LEU A 266 8.32 -2.72 -1.39
C LEU A 266 8.93 -4.10 -1.16
N MET A 267 9.66 -4.24 -0.05
CA MET A 267 10.28 -5.50 0.32
C MET A 267 9.23 -6.53 0.75
N ALA A 268 9.56 -7.80 0.61
CA ALA A 268 8.76 -8.93 1.07
C ALA A 268 8.36 -8.77 2.55
N HIS A 269 7.07 -8.80 2.81
CA HIS A 269 6.46 -8.69 4.14
C HIS A 269 5.15 -9.46 4.21
N VAL A 270 4.59 -9.59 5.41
CA VAL A 270 3.26 -10.17 5.66
C VAL A 270 2.45 -9.14 6.43
N ASP A 271 1.18 -9.00 6.06
CA ASP A 271 0.21 -8.17 6.77
C ASP A 271 -0.32 -8.91 7.99
N ARG A 272 0.01 -8.40 9.19
CA ARG A 272 -0.27 -9.07 10.47
C ARG A 272 -1.05 -8.22 11.47
N SER A 273 -1.57 -7.08 11.02
CA SER A 273 -2.12 -6.07 11.92
C SER A 273 -3.63 -6.18 12.09
N GLU A 274 -4.31 -6.97 11.27
CA GLU A 274 -5.72 -7.32 11.43
C GLU A 274 -5.88 -8.47 12.43
N VAL A 275 -6.95 -8.45 13.25
CA VAL A 275 -7.25 -9.55 14.19
C VAL A 275 -7.67 -10.79 13.41
N THR A 276 -8.45 -10.63 12.34
CA THR A 276 -8.84 -11.73 11.45
C THR A 276 -7.99 -11.75 10.19
N ALA A 277 -6.89 -12.49 10.22
CA ALA A 277 -5.92 -12.61 9.12
C ALA A 277 -6.36 -13.54 7.97
N THR A 278 -7.66 -13.63 7.68
CA THR A 278 -8.23 -14.44 6.58
C THR A 278 -9.27 -13.71 5.75
N LEU A 279 -9.81 -12.59 6.22
CA LEU A 279 -10.79 -11.80 5.48
C LEU A 279 -10.18 -11.26 4.17
N PRO A 280 -10.98 -10.96 3.14
CA PRO A 280 -10.46 -10.42 1.90
C PRO A 280 -9.73 -9.08 2.11
N LEU A 281 -8.54 -8.96 1.51
CA LEU A 281 -7.84 -7.71 1.27
C LEU A 281 -7.93 -7.41 -0.22
N VAL A 282 -8.40 -6.23 -0.59
CA VAL A 282 -8.51 -5.76 -1.98
C VAL A 282 -7.37 -4.79 -2.26
N SER A 283 -6.61 -5.05 -3.31
CA SER A 283 -5.48 -4.23 -3.75
C SER A 283 -5.70 -3.74 -5.18
N ILE A 284 -5.90 -2.44 -5.34
CA ILE A 284 -6.19 -1.78 -6.63
C ILE A 284 -4.91 -1.16 -7.18
N SER A 285 -4.66 -1.32 -8.48
CA SER A 285 -3.46 -0.82 -9.17
C SER A 285 -3.79 0.32 -10.12
N LEU A 286 -3.10 1.46 -10.00
CA LEU A 286 -3.33 2.65 -10.82
C LEU A 286 -2.00 3.25 -11.30
N GLY A 287 -1.93 3.61 -12.59
CA GLY A 287 -0.75 4.24 -13.21
C GLY A 287 0.23 3.23 -13.81
N HIS A 288 1.53 3.44 -13.58
CA HIS A 288 2.57 2.55 -14.11
C HIS A 288 2.40 1.09 -13.64
N SER A 289 2.71 0.16 -14.55
CA SER A 289 2.71 -1.26 -14.24
C SER A 289 3.77 -1.61 -13.17
N ALA A 290 3.56 -2.70 -12.46
CA ALA A 290 4.49 -3.20 -11.45
C ALA A 290 4.58 -4.72 -11.44
N ILE A 291 5.63 -5.26 -10.84
CA ILE A 291 5.74 -6.69 -10.53
C ILE A 291 5.37 -6.88 -9.07
N LEU A 292 4.38 -7.74 -8.82
CA LEU A 292 4.04 -8.26 -7.51
C LEU A 292 4.67 -9.65 -7.36
N LEU A 293 5.28 -9.91 -6.21
CA LEU A 293 5.72 -11.25 -5.82
C LEU A 293 4.83 -11.77 -4.70
N ILE A 294 4.30 -12.98 -4.85
CA ILE A 294 3.60 -13.73 -3.79
C ILE A 294 4.37 -15.02 -3.52
N GLY A 295 4.98 -15.11 -2.33
CA GLY A 295 5.65 -16.30 -1.83
C GLY A 295 4.78 -17.14 -0.91
N ASP A 296 5.42 -18.07 -0.21
CA ASP A 296 4.78 -18.89 0.82
C ASP A 296 4.57 -18.09 2.11
N ASP A 297 3.92 -18.71 3.11
CA ASP A 297 3.74 -18.14 4.46
C ASP A 297 5.00 -18.24 5.35
N ILE A 298 6.09 -18.80 4.81
CA ILE A 298 7.40 -18.90 5.44
C ILE A 298 8.43 -18.18 4.57
N ARG A 299 9.22 -17.29 5.18
CA ARG A 299 10.19 -16.44 4.46
C ARG A 299 11.35 -17.22 3.86
N GLU A 300 11.78 -18.26 4.56
CA GLU A 300 12.91 -19.13 4.24
C GLU A 300 12.55 -20.20 3.20
N SER A 301 11.32 -20.17 2.67
CA SER A 301 10.90 -21.12 1.64
C SER A 301 11.89 -21.17 0.47
N ILE A 302 12.15 -22.40 0.03
CA ILE A 302 12.95 -22.69 -1.16
C ILE A 302 12.13 -22.58 -2.44
N ASN A 303 10.80 -22.55 -2.34
CA ASN A 303 9.91 -22.43 -3.49
C ASN A 303 9.99 -21.02 -4.05
N PRO A 304 10.13 -20.86 -5.38
CA PRO A 304 10.10 -19.54 -6.00
C PRO A 304 8.71 -18.92 -5.81
N PRO A 305 8.62 -17.61 -5.49
CA PRO A 305 7.35 -16.92 -5.44
C PRO A 305 6.70 -16.88 -6.83
N THR A 306 5.38 -16.77 -6.87
CA THR A 306 4.65 -16.39 -8.08
C THR A 306 4.85 -14.90 -8.31
N ALA A 307 5.44 -14.55 -9.46
CA ALA A 307 5.48 -13.17 -9.92
C ALA A 307 4.23 -12.87 -10.74
N ILE A 308 3.65 -11.67 -10.62
CA ILE A 308 2.45 -11.23 -11.35
C ILE A 308 2.70 -9.83 -11.89
N VAL A 309 2.41 -9.60 -13.17
CA VAL A 309 2.42 -8.27 -13.79
C VAL A 309 1.10 -7.58 -13.45
N LEU A 310 1.17 -6.45 -12.73
CA LEU A 310 0.03 -5.60 -12.42
C LEU A 310 0.04 -4.37 -13.32
N ARG A 311 -1.05 -4.12 -14.04
CA ARG A 311 -1.30 -2.93 -14.85
C ARG A 311 -2.29 -1.99 -14.17
N SER A 312 -2.47 -0.80 -14.74
CA SER A 312 -3.51 0.12 -14.27
C SER A 312 -4.90 -0.48 -14.48
N GLY A 313 -5.75 -0.40 -13.46
CA GLY A 313 -7.08 -0.99 -13.45
C GLY A 313 -7.14 -2.44 -12.97
N ASP A 314 -5.99 -3.10 -12.80
CA ASP A 314 -5.95 -4.47 -12.26
C ASP A 314 -6.22 -4.47 -10.74
N VAL A 315 -6.90 -5.53 -10.29
CA VAL A 315 -7.21 -5.77 -8.88
C VAL A 315 -6.68 -7.14 -8.44
N ILE A 316 -6.04 -7.17 -7.28
CA ILE A 316 -5.70 -8.40 -6.55
C ILE A 316 -6.60 -8.50 -5.33
N VAL A 317 -7.11 -9.69 -5.05
CA VAL A 317 -7.72 -10.02 -3.76
C VAL A 317 -6.90 -11.11 -3.08
N MET A 318 -6.47 -10.85 -1.86
CA MET A 318 -5.83 -11.85 -0.99
C MET A 318 -6.83 -12.23 0.11
N SER A 319 -7.25 -13.48 0.16
CA SER A 319 -8.13 -14.01 1.21
C SER A 319 -7.64 -15.37 1.71
N GLY A 320 -8.22 -15.87 2.80
CA GLY A 320 -7.91 -17.20 3.32
C GLY A 320 -6.42 -17.41 3.60
N PRO A 321 -5.82 -18.56 3.19
CA PRO A 321 -4.40 -18.83 3.41
C PRO A 321 -3.44 -17.79 2.83
N THR A 322 -3.73 -17.25 1.64
CA THR A 322 -2.85 -16.28 0.96
C THR A 322 -2.63 -14.98 1.77
N ARG A 323 -3.52 -14.63 2.71
CA ARG A 323 -3.30 -13.48 3.61
C ARG A 323 -2.03 -13.58 4.47
N ARG A 324 -1.48 -14.78 4.65
CA ARG A 324 -0.23 -15.01 5.38
C ARG A 324 1.01 -15.08 4.49
N SER A 325 0.85 -15.04 3.18
CA SER A 325 1.95 -15.13 2.22
C SER A 325 2.87 -13.92 2.30
N TYR A 326 4.18 -14.17 2.26
CA TYR A 326 5.16 -13.09 2.07
C TYR A 326 4.98 -12.49 0.68
N HIS A 327 4.83 -11.18 0.60
CA HIS A 327 4.63 -10.49 -0.66
C HIS A 327 5.33 -9.14 -0.72
N GLY A 328 5.64 -8.70 -1.94
CA GLY A 328 6.36 -7.45 -2.16
C GLY A 328 6.29 -6.97 -3.60
N VAL A 329 6.72 -5.72 -3.81
CA VAL A 329 6.73 -5.06 -5.12
C VAL A 329 8.18 -4.67 -5.43
N PRO A 330 8.99 -5.57 -6.01
CA PRO A 330 10.40 -5.29 -6.29
C PRO A 330 10.61 -4.24 -7.38
N ARG A 331 9.61 -3.97 -8.22
CA ARG A 331 9.77 -3.13 -9.41
C ARG A 331 8.49 -2.44 -9.84
N ILE A 332 8.60 -1.13 -10.06
CA ILE A 332 7.70 -0.35 -10.91
C ILE A 332 8.32 -0.29 -12.30
N LEU A 333 7.54 -0.60 -13.34
CA LEU A 333 7.99 -0.62 -14.73
C LEU A 333 7.84 0.78 -15.33
N GLU A 334 8.96 1.41 -15.68
CA GLU A 334 8.93 2.71 -16.34
C GLU A 334 8.36 2.59 -17.76
N ARG A 335 7.82 3.69 -18.29
CA ARG A 335 7.29 3.80 -19.67
C ARG A 335 6.07 2.91 -19.97
N THR A 336 5.35 2.45 -18.95
CA THR A 336 4.12 1.66 -19.10
C THR A 336 2.85 2.37 -18.61
N LEU A 337 2.87 3.72 -18.48
CA LEU A 337 1.67 4.48 -18.17
C LEU A 337 0.66 4.33 -19.33
N PRO A 338 -0.59 3.93 -19.09
CA PRO A 338 -1.62 3.81 -20.13
C PRO A 338 -1.93 5.14 -20.81
N GLU A 339 -2.37 5.09 -22.07
CA GLU A 339 -2.59 6.28 -22.90
C GLU A 339 -3.66 7.21 -22.33
N HIS A 340 -4.77 6.67 -21.81
CA HIS A 340 -5.85 7.45 -21.21
C HIS A 340 -5.45 8.19 -19.91
N LEU A 341 -4.30 7.84 -19.31
CA LEU A 341 -3.75 8.51 -18.13
C LEU A 341 -2.62 9.49 -18.45
N LYS A 342 -2.16 9.55 -19.70
CA LYS A 342 -1.16 10.53 -20.16
C LYS A 342 -1.82 11.89 -20.40
N SER A 343 -0.97 12.90 -20.57
CA SER A 343 -1.41 14.25 -20.91
C SER A 343 -1.88 14.24 -22.36
N GLN A 344 -3.04 14.86 -22.60
CA GLN A 344 -3.61 15.12 -23.92
C GLN A 344 -3.59 16.64 -24.14
N GLU A 345 -3.42 17.10 -25.39
CA GLU A 345 -3.16 18.52 -25.71
C GLU A 345 -4.25 19.48 -25.22
N ASP A 346 -5.49 19.00 -25.05
CA ASP A 346 -6.67 19.82 -24.71
C ASP A 346 -7.28 19.52 -23.33
N ASP A 347 -6.64 18.70 -22.47
CA ASP A 347 -7.16 18.35 -21.13
C ASP A 347 -6.36 19.04 -20.02
N GLU A 348 -6.58 20.36 -19.88
CA GLU A 348 -5.95 21.18 -18.83
C GLU A 348 -6.32 20.72 -17.41
N GLU A 349 -7.51 20.12 -17.23
CA GLU A 349 -7.94 19.61 -15.92
C GLU A 349 -7.14 18.37 -15.52
N TRP A 350 -6.86 17.48 -16.48
CA TRP A 350 -6.13 16.24 -16.24
C TRP A 350 -4.60 16.42 -16.24
N GLU A 351 -4.06 17.47 -16.86
CA GLU A 351 -2.62 17.70 -17.00
C GLU A 351 -1.84 17.50 -15.68
N PRO A 352 -2.26 18.04 -14.52
CA PRO A 352 -1.52 17.86 -13.28
C PRO A 352 -1.45 16.39 -12.84
N TYR A 353 -2.54 15.64 -13.06
CA TYR A 353 -2.61 14.21 -12.76
C TYR A 353 -1.70 13.42 -13.69
N ALA A 354 -1.76 13.67 -15.00
CA ALA A 354 -0.86 13.05 -15.97
C ALA A 354 0.62 13.35 -15.65
N ARG A 355 0.94 14.60 -15.30
CA ARG A 355 2.29 15.01 -14.88
C ARG A 355 2.75 14.26 -13.65
N TYR A 356 1.87 14.08 -12.65
CA TYR A 356 2.18 13.31 -11.45
C TYR A 356 2.43 11.83 -11.78
N LEU A 357 1.49 11.20 -12.50
CA LEU A 357 1.54 9.78 -12.85
C LEU A 357 2.68 9.43 -13.79
N SER A 358 3.21 10.38 -14.57
CA SER A 358 4.40 10.15 -15.40
C SER A 358 5.64 9.69 -14.62
N LYS A 359 5.62 9.87 -13.29
CA LYS A 359 6.72 9.52 -12.38
C LYS A 359 6.28 8.64 -11.22
N THR A 360 5.00 8.29 -11.13
CA THR A 360 4.44 7.62 -9.95
C THR A 360 3.46 6.50 -10.30
N ARG A 361 3.30 5.59 -9.34
CA ARG A 361 2.26 4.56 -9.32
C ARG A 361 1.51 4.68 -8.00
N ILE A 362 0.19 4.49 -8.06
CA ILE A 362 -0.69 4.50 -6.90
C ILE A 362 -1.22 3.09 -6.67
N ASN A 363 -1.23 2.64 -5.42
CA ASN A 363 -1.83 1.37 -5.02
C ASN A 363 -2.75 1.59 -3.83
N VAL A 364 -4.00 1.16 -3.93
CA VAL A 364 -4.99 1.29 -2.85
C VAL A 364 -5.21 -0.10 -2.25
N ASN A 365 -4.78 -0.32 -1.01
CA ASN A 365 -5.03 -1.56 -0.28
C ASN A 365 -6.11 -1.34 0.77
N VAL A 366 -7.16 -2.15 0.74
CA VAL A 366 -8.29 -2.03 1.64
C VAL A 366 -8.55 -3.38 2.29
N ARG A 367 -8.81 -3.33 3.59
CA ARG A 367 -8.83 -4.46 4.50
C ARG A 367 -10.04 -4.37 5.40
N GLN A 368 -10.26 -5.46 6.13
CA GLN A 368 -11.22 -5.52 7.22
C GLN A 368 -10.47 -5.94 8.49
N SER A 369 -10.65 -5.18 9.57
CA SER A 369 -10.03 -5.42 10.87
C SER A 369 -10.47 -6.75 11.50
N GLY A 370 -11.71 -7.16 11.20
CA GLY A 370 -12.37 -8.34 11.75
C GLY A 370 -13.06 -8.11 13.09
N LEU A 371 -13.17 -6.85 13.52
CA LEU A 371 -13.85 -6.48 14.77
C LEU A 371 -15.31 -6.06 14.52
N THR A 372 -16.19 -6.42 15.45
CA THR A 372 -17.56 -5.88 15.47
C THR A 372 -17.59 -4.44 16.00
N ASP A 373 -18.70 -3.75 15.80
CA ASP A 373 -18.84 -2.37 16.26
C ASP A 373 -18.87 -2.32 17.80
N GLU A 374 -19.40 -3.36 18.46
CA GLU A 374 -19.33 -3.53 19.91
C GLU A 374 -17.89 -3.71 20.40
N GLN A 375 -17.10 -4.54 19.73
CA GLN A 375 -15.68 -4.74 20.05
C GLN A 375 -14.87 -3.44 19.87
N ILE A 376 -15.13 -2.70 18.78
CA ILE A 376 -14.49 -1.39 18.56
C ILE A 376 -14.90 -0.40 19.67
N THR A 377 -16.17 -0.40 20.07
CA THR A 377 -16.67 0.45 21.16
C THR A 377 -16.00 0.11 22.49
N GLU A 378 -15.84 -1.19 22.80
CA GLU A 378 -15.12 -1.66 23.98
C GLU A 378 -13.66 -1.17 23.99
N LEU A 379 -12.99 -1.18 22.83
CA LEU A 379 -11.61 -0.71 22.71
C LEU A 379 -11.45 0.78 23.04
N VAL A 380 -12.49 1.61 22.88
CA VAL A 380 -12.38 3.07 23.08
C VAL A 380 -13.13 3.63 24.27
N SER A 381 -13.91 2.80 24.95
CA SER A 381 -14.63 3.21 26.16
C SER A 381 -13.77 3.20 27.42
N VAL A 382 -12.44 3.07 27.28
CA VAL A 382 -11.49 2.97 28.40
C VAL A 382 -10.83 4.29 28.74
#